data_AF-A0A7C8YKI5-F1
#
_entry.id   AF-A0A7C8YKI5-F1
#
_cell.length_a   1.000
_cell.length_b   1.000
_cell.length_c   1.000
_cell.angle_alpha   90.00
_cell.angle_beta   90.00
_cell.angle_gamma   90.00
#
_symmetry.space_group_name_H-M   'P 1'
#
loop_
_entity.id
_entity.type
_entity.pdbx_description
1 polymer ?
#
loop_
_entity_poly.entity_id
_entity_poly.type
_entity_poly.pdbx_seq_one_letter_code
_entity_poly.pdbx_strand_id
1 'polypeptide(L)'
;MECAAGKWNSTIIFFIFLVTSIYFLHSLLLGHVTVNFDGVTLKSSPELPLRFRSGEGIFKILQVADMHYGQGAITRCRDVPSSEFKFCSDLNTTVFLQRLIEAEKPDFVAFTGNLRR
;
A
#
# COMPACT_ATOMS: atom_id res chain seq x y z
N MET A 1 -36.02 -5.74 -64.65
CA MET A 1 -34.63 -5.29 -64.47
C MET A 1 -34.65 -4.30 -63.32
N GLU A 2 -34.29 -4.73 -62.11
CA GLU A 2 -34.20 -3.81 -60.96
C GLU A 2 -32.75 -3.68 -60.50
N CYS A 3 -32.37 -2.42 -60.27
CA CYS A 3 -31.01 -1.90 -60.15
C CYS A 3 -30.30 -2.33 -58.85
N ALA A 4 -29.06 -2.80 -58.99
CA ALA A 4 -28.13 -3.11 -57.90
C ALA A 4 -27.51 -1.87 -57.21
N ALA A 5 -28.18 -0.72 -57.22
CA ALA A 5 -27.65 0.55 -56.69
C ALA A 5 -27.94 0.78 -55.18
N GLY A 6 -28.90 0.07 -54.59
CA GLY A 6 -29.32 0.27 -53.19
C GLY A 6 -28.45 -0.43 -52.13
N LYS A 7 -27.65 -1.44 -52.50
CA LYS A 7 -26.87 -2.24 -51.55
C LYS A 7 -25.58 -1.55 -51.08
N TRP A 8 -24.91 -0.81 -51.97
CA TRP A 8 -23.65 -0.12 -51.66
C TRP A 8 -23.83 1.05 -50.69
N ASN A 9 -24.96 1.74 -50.76
CA ASN A 9 -25.24 2.87 -49.88
C ASN A 9 -25.49 2.40 -48.44
N SER A 10 -26.22 1.29 -48.26
CA SER A 10 -26.43 0.67 -46.94
C SER A 10 -25.13 0.13 -46.34
N THR A 11 -24.22 -0.44 -47.14
CA THR A 11 -22.93 -0.91 -46.62
C THR A 11 -22.06 0.24 -46.15
N ILE A 12 -21.99 1.35 -46.91
CA ILE A 12 -21.22 2.54 -46.53
C ILE A 12 -21.78 3.15 -45.23
N ILE A 13 -23.10 3.27 -45.13
CA ILE A 13 -23.76 3.78 -43.92
C ILE A 13 -23.44 2.89 -42.72
N PHE A 14 -23.49 1.56 -42.88
CA PHE A 14 -23.13 0.63 -41.82
C PHE A 14 -21.67 0.79 -41.36
N PHE A 15 -20.73 0.94 -42.29
CA PHE A 15 -19.32 1.18 -41.94
C PHE A 15 -19.14 2.51 -41.18
N ILE A 16 -19.83 3.58 -41.57
CA ILE A 16 -19.79 4.86 -40.85
C ILE A 16 -20.30 4.70 -39.42
N PHE A 17 -21.44 4.02 -39.23
CA PHE A 17 -21.99 3.75 -37.89
C PHE A 17 -21.05 2.89 -37.02
N LEU A 18 -20.39 1.90 -37.63
CA LEU A 18 -19.43 1.05 -36.93
C LEU A 18 -18.22 1.87 -36.45
N VAL A 19 -17.68 2.70 -37.34
CA VAL A 19 -16.54 3.57 -37.03
C VAL A 19 -16.88 4.59 -35.94
N THR A 20 -18.03 5.26 -36.02
CA THR A 20 -18.43 6.23 -34.98
C THR A 20 -18.69 5.57 -33.63
N SER A 21 -19.29 4.38 -33.62
CA SER A 21 -19.48 3.58 -32.40
C SER A 21 -18.15 3.21 -31.75
N ILE A 22 -17.15 2.78 -32.54
CA ILE A 22 -15.80 2.49 -32.05
C ILE A 22 -15.15 3.75 -31.46
N TYR A 23 -15.22 4.89 -32.16
CA TYR A 23 -14.66 6.14 -31.65
C TYR A 23 -15.33 6.59 -30.34
N PHE A 24 -16.65 6.45 -30.25
CA PHE A 24 -17.40 6.77 -29.04
C PHE A 24 -16.99 5.87 -27.87
N LEU A 25 -16.88 4.55 -28.10
CA LEU A 25 -16.45 3.60 -27.09
C LEU A 25 -15.01 3.87 -26.63
N HIS A 26 -14.10 4.18 -27.56
CA HIS A 26 -12.71 4.52 -27.26
C HIS A 26 -12.60 5.81 -26.43
N SER A 27 -13.40 6.83 -26.75
CA SER A 27 -13.47 8.08 -25.96
C SER A 27 -13.99 7.82 -24.55
N LEU A 28 -15.00 6.96 -24.39
CA LEU A 28 -15.56 6.57 -23.09
C LEU A 28 -14.54 5.78 -22.25
N LEU A 29 -13.80 4.86 -22.87
CA LEU A 29 -12.77 4.06 -22.20
C LEU A 29 -11.56 4.91 -21.81
N LEU A 30 -11.08 5.81 -22.69
CA LEU A 30 -9.97 6.71 -22.38
C LEU A 30 -10.33 7.77 -21.34
N GLY A 31 -11.57 8.25 -21.31
CA GLY A 31 -12.04 9.20 -20.29
C GLY A 31 -12.01 8.63 -18.87
N HIS A 32 -12.12 7.30 -18.72
CA HIS A 32 -12.06 6.61 -17.42
C HIS A 32 -10.66 6.11 -17.05
N VAL A 33 -9.66 6.23 -17.95
CA VAL A 33 -8.27 5.79 -17.73
C VAL A 33 -7.31 6.99 -17.84
N THR A 34 -7.74 8.17 -17.42
CA THR A 34 -6.81 9.26 -17.09
C THR A 34 -6.43 9.13 -15.62
N VAL A 35 -5.24 8.57 -15.37
CA VAL A 35 -4.63 8.66 -14.04
C VAL A 35 -4.24 10.12 -13.84
N ASN A 36 -5.13 10.90 -13.24
CA ASN A 36 -4.85 12.29 -12.95
C ASN A 36 -3.86 12.36 -11.78
N PHE A 37 -2.66 12.85 -12.04
CA PHE A 37 -1.62 13.11 -11.03
C PHE A 37 -1.69 14.55 -10.49
N ASP A 38 -2.77 15.29 -10.75
CA ASP A 38 -3.03 16.58 -10.14
C ASP A 38 -3.20 16.40 -8.62
N GLY A 39 -2.23 16.91 -7.85
CA GLY A 39 -2.25 16.86 -6.39
C GLY A 39 -1.27 15.89 -5.73
N VAL A 40 -0.31 15.32 -6.49
CA VAL A 40 0.79 14.59 -5.85
C VAL A 40 1.65 15.59 -5.06
N THR A 41 1.42 15.62 -3.75
CA THR A 41 2.31 16.33 -2.84
C THR A 41 3.60 15.53 -2.75
N LEU A 42 4.61 15.92 -3.53
CA LEU A 42 5.95 15.38 -3.37
C LEU A 42 6.43 15.76 -1.97
N LYS A 43 6.44 14.80 -1.06
CA LYS A 43 6.99 14.99 0.26
C LYS A 43 8.49 15.21 0.10
N SER A 44 8.90 16.47 0.16
CA SER A 44 10.31 16.86 0.17
C SER A 44 11.04 16.03 1.22
N SER A 45 12.17 15.44 0.83
CA SER A 45 13.03 14.76 1.79
C SER A 45 13.41 15.78 2.87
N PRO A 46 13.22 15.47 4.16
CA PRO A 46 13.64 16.37 5.22
C PRO A 46 15.13 16.72 5.05
N GLU A 47 15.50 17.96 5.33
CA GLU A 47 16.89 18.46 5.25
C GLU A 47 17.86 17.76 6.22
N LEU A 48 17.35 16.89 7.09
CA LEU A 48 18.15 16.10 8.01
C LEU A 48 18.77 14.92 7.25
N PRO A 49 20.10 14.89 7.02
CA PRO A 49 20.75 13.74 6.43
C PRO A 49 20.59 12.53 7.35
N LEU A 50 20.38 11.34 6.77
CA LEU A 50 20.40 10.09 7.51
C LEU A 50 21.70 10.03 8.33
N ARG A 51 21.57 9.91 9.65
CA ARG A 51 22.72 9.84 10.56
C ARG A 51 23.23 8.41 10.54
N PHE A 52 24.17 8.14 9.63
CA PHE A 52 24.90 6.88 9.61
C PHE A 52 25.85 6.81 10.80
N ARG A 53 26.11 5.60 11.28
CA ARG A 53 27.12 5.37 12.30
C ARG A 53 28.48 5.79 11.75
N SER A 54 29.13 6.74 12.43
CA SER A 54 30.37 7.35 11.95
C SER A 54 31.46 6.30 11.79
N GLY A 55 31.89 6.04 10.55
CA GLY A 55 33.01 5.15 10.22
C GLY A 55 32.71 4.09 9.17
N GLU A 56 31.48 3.56 9.12
CA GLU A 56 31.17 2.37 8.29
C GLU A 56 30.15 2.65 7.18
N GLY A 57 29.39 3.74 7.25
CA GLY A 57 28.34 4.07 6.26
C GLY A 57 27.11 3.15 6.34
N ILE A 58 26.97 2.39 7.43
CA ILE A 58 25.85 1.46 7.66
C ILE A 58 24.72 2.19 8.39
N PHE A 59 23.48 1.97 7.93
CA PHE A 59 22.26 2.43 8.59
C PHE A 59 21.37 1.22 8.89
N LYS A 60 21.23 0.88 10.17
CA LYS A 60 20.48 -0.29 10.61
C LYS A 60 19.04 0.11 10.97
N ILE A 61 18.07 -0.56 10.34
CA ILE A 61 16.65 -0.39 10.63
C ILE A 61 16.14 -1.60 11.39
N LEU A 62 15.53 -1.38 12.55
CA LEU A 62 14.76 -2.41 13.27
C LEU A 62 13.28 -2.25 12.91
N GLN A 63 12.72 -3.24 12.22
CA GLN A 63 11.29 -3.25 11.89
C GLN A 63 10.52 -4.07 12.93
N VAL A 64 9.45 -3.49 13.46
CA VAL A 64 8.50 -4.12 14.38
C VAL A 64 7.13 -4.12 13.71
N ALA A 65 6.61 -5.29 13.40
CA ALA A 65 5.33 -5.45 12.72
C ALA A 65 4.27 -6.08 13.63
N ASP A 66 3.01 -5.65 13.45
CA ASP A 66 1.80 -6.33 13.97
C ASP A 66 1.87 -6.73 15.45
N MET A 67 2.43 -5.84 16.28
CA MET A 67 2.62 -6.10 17.71
C MET A 67 1.30 -6.24 18.49
N HIS A 68 0.18 -5.74 17.94
CA HIS A 68 -1.15 -5.77 18.57
C HIS A 68 -1.12 -5.34 20.04
N TYR A 69 -0.51 -4.18 20.30
CA TYR A 69 -0.27 -3.66 21.63
C TYR A 69 -1.57 -3.09 22.23
N GLY A 70 -1.94 -3.58 23.41
CA GLY A 70 -3.08 -3.09 24.17
C GLY A 70 -2.67 -2.16 25.31
N GLN A 71 -3.29 -2.39 26.46
CA GLN A 71 -3.19 -1.61 27.69
C GLN A 71 -2.34 -2.34 28.75
N GLY A 72 -1.22 -2.94 28.33
CA GLY A 72 -0.21 -3.44 29.27
C GLY A 72 -0.70 -4.64 30.07
N ALA A 73 -0.74 -4.49 31.40
CA ALA A 73 -1.22 -5.51 32.32
C ALA A 73 -2.76 -5.70 32.31
N ILE A 74 -3.51 -4.74 31.76
CA ILE A 74 -4.97 -4.77 31.79
C ILE A 74 -5.53 -5.60 30.62
N THR A 75 -4.80 -5.65 29.50
CA THR A 75 -5.25 -6.36 28.30
C THR A 75 -5.19 -7.86 28.50
N ARG A 76 -6.34 -8.52 28.30
CA ARG A 76 -6.45 -9.98 28.36
C ARG A 76 -5.86 -10.63 27.11
N CYS A 77 -5.26 -11.78 27.34
CA CYS A 77 -4.83 -12.70 26.31
C CYS A 77 -6.01 -13.31 25.57
N ARG A 78 -5.89 -13.40 24.25
CA ARG A 78 -6.85 -14.07 23.36
C ARG A 78 -6.05 -15.06 22.53
N ASP A 79 -6.63 -16.24 22.30
CA ASP A 79 -6.09 -17.25 21.40
C ASP A 79 -4.71 -17.80 21.79
N VAL A 80 -4.46 -17.92 23.11
CA VAL A 80 -3.21 -18.44 23.69
C VAL A 80 -3.52 -19.70 24.53
N PRO A 81 -2.69 -20.76 24.49
CA PRO A 81 -2.90 -21.95 25.31
C PRO A 81 -2.94 -21.66 26.81
N SER A 82 -3.65 -22.51 27.57
CA SER A 82 -3.85 -22.34 29.01
C SER A 82 -2.55 -22.17 29.81
N SER A 83 -1.49 -22.86 29.39
CA SER A 83 -0.16 -22.82 30.00
C SER A 83 0.56 -21.47 29.85
N GLU A 84 0.17 -20.67 28.87
CA GLU A 84 0.87 -19.44 28.48
C GLU A 84 0.16 -18.16 28.94
N PHE A 85 -1.04 -18.25 29.51
CA PHE A 85 -1.77 -17.07 30.03
C PHE A 85 -0.95 -16.22 31.01
N LYS A 86 -0.07 -16.85 31.80
CA LYS A 86 0.80 -16.13 32.75
C LYS A 86 1.92 -15.33 32.09
N PHE A 87 2.24 -15.63 30.82
CA PHE A 87 3.33 -15.02 30.06
C PHE A 87 2.83 -14.13 28.94
N CYS A 88 1.56 -14.20 28.57
CA CYS A 88 1.00 -13.30 27.60
C CYS A 88 0.69 -11.96 28.29
N SER A 89 1.42 -10.91 27.90
CA SER A 89 1.16 -9.52 28.29
C SER A 89 1.95 -8.60 27.35
N ASP A 90 1.37 -7.44 27.05
CA ASP A 90 2.05 -6.39 26.27
C ASP A 90 3.35 -5.90 26.98
N LEU A 91 3.43 -6.07 28.31
CA LEU A 91 4.65 -5.77 29.07
C LEU A 91 5.82 -6.66 28.66
N ASN A 92 5.56 -7.95 28.37
CA ASN A 92 6.60 -8.85 27.89
C ASN A 92 7.07 -8.46 26.48
N THR A 93 6.16 -7.99 25.63
CA THR A 93 6.51 -7.41 24.33
C THR A 93 7.38 -6.16 24.49
N THR A 94 7.09 -5.29 25.46
CA THR A 94 7.91 -4.11 25.76
C THR A 94 9.32 -4.49 26.20
N VAL A 95 9.43 -5.42 27.15
CA VAL A 95 10.73 -5.92 27.64
C VAL A 95 11.51 -6.59 26.51
N PHE A 96 10.83 -7.35 25.64
CA PHE A 96 11.45 -7.96 24.47
C PHE A 96 12.01 -6.91 23.50
N LEU A 97 11.20 -5.91 23.14
CA LEU A 97 11.65 -4.83 22.24
C LEU A 97 12.78 -4.02 22.84
N GLN A 98 12.76 -3.77 24.15
CA GLN A 98 13.86 -3.10 24.84
C GLN A 98 15.18 -3.87 24.68
N ARG A 99 15.17 -5.18 24.98
CA ARG A 99 16.36 -6.04 24.82
C ARG A 99 16.86 -6.07 23.38
N LEU A 100 15.93 -6.08 22.42
CA LEU A 100 16.26 -6.10 21.01
C LEU A 100 16.92 -4.79 20.56
N ILE A 101 16.39 -3.64 21.02
CA ILE A 101 16.98 -2.32 20.75
C ILE A 101 18.37 -2.20 21.38
N GLU A 102 18.56 -2.69 22.60
CA GLU A 102 19.85 -2.67 23.29
C GLU A 102 20.90 -3.56 22.60
N ALA A 103 20.49 -4.73 22.12
CA ALA A 103 21.36 -5.67 21.44
C ALA A 103 21.73 -5.20 20.02
N GLU A 104 20.74 -4.81 19.22
CA GLU A 104 20.95 -4.46 17.81
C GLU A 104 21.47 -3.04 17.63
N LYS A 105 21.15 -2.14 18.57
CA LYS A 105 21.42 -0.70 18.52
C LYS A 105 21.02 -0.10 17.17
N PRO A 106 19.75 -0.18 16.72
CA PRO A 106 19.36 0.32 15.41
C PRO A 106 19.46 1.85 15.34
N ASP A 107 19.66 2.37 14.12
CA ASP A 107 19.68 3.81 13.84
C ASP A 107 18.26 4.36 13.60
N PHE A 108 17.32 3.46 13.25
CA PHE A 108 15.90 3.77 13.09
C PHE A 108 15.03 2.57 13.47
N VAL A 109 13.90 2.83 14.15
CA VAL A 109 12.90 1.80 14.47
C VAL A 109 11.63 2.08 13.67
N ALA A 110 11.26 1.14 12.81
CA ALA A 110 10.09 1.23 11.95
C ALA A 110 8.96 0.37 12.53
N PHE A 111 7.90 1.02 12.97
CA PHE A 111 6.68 0.34 13.41
C PHE A 111 5.73 0.21 12.22
N THR A 112 5.37 -1.02 11.84
CA THR A 112 4.57 -1.31 10.65
C THR A 112 3.35 -2.19 10.99
N GLY A 113 2.32 -2.14 10.14
CA GLY A 113 1.10 -2.94 10.36
C GLY A 113 0.24 -2.43 11.52
N ASN A 114 -0.59 -3.32 12.08
CA ASN A 114 -1.53 -2.96 13.13
C ASN A 114 -0.83 -2.92 14.50
N LEU A 115 -0.44 -1.72 14.92
CA LEU A 115 0.26 -1.51 16.19
C LEU A 115 -0.65 -1.67 17.40
N ARG A 116 -1.94 -1.38 17.26
CA ARG A 116 -2.91 -1.46 18.34
C ARG A 116 -3.79 -2.70 18.21
N ARG A 117 -4.27 -3.15 19.35
CA ARG A 117 -5.24 -4.22 19.49
C ARG A 117 -6.68 -3.73 19.46
#